data_AF-A0A969GP58-F1
#
_entry.id   AF-A0A969GP58-F1
#
_cell.length_a   1.000
_cell.length_b   1.000
_cell.length_c   1.000
_cell.angle_alpha   90.00
_cell.angle_beta   90.00
_cell.angle_gamma   90.00
#
_symmetry.space_group_name_H-M   'P 1'
#
loop_
_entity.id
_entity.type
_entity.pdbx_description
1 polymer ?
#
loop_
_entity_poly.entity_id
_entity_poly.type
_entity_poly.pdbx_seq_one_letter_code
_entity_poly.pdbx_strand_id
1 'polypeptide(L)' 'MGYYISPHFLNKISVHITKNFLNLPNVKVPLLLGIHGRKGEGKSFQCELAFKRMGIGVVYMSGGELEKPR' A
#
# COMPACT_ATOMS: atom_id res chain seq x y z
N MET A 1 19.46 -7.89 11.96
CA MET A 1 18.54 -6.90 12.54
C MET A 1 17.28 -6.85 11.68
N GLY A 2 16.09 -7.04 12.26
CA GLY A 2 14.83 -7.07 11.51
C GLY A 2 14.11 -5.72 11.56
N TYR A 3 13.50 -5.31 10.45
CA TYR A 3 12.60 -4.16 10.43
C TYR A 3 11.21 -4.56 10.95
N TYR A 4 10.58 -3.66 11.71
CA TYR A 4 9.22 -3.84 12.22
C TYR A 4 8.18 -3.28 11.24
N ILE A 5 7.07 -4.01 11.08
CA ILE A 5 5.88 -3.55 10.34
C ILE A 5 4.74 -3.46 11.35
N SER A 6 4.05 -2.33 11.38
CA SER A 6 2.86 -2.17 12.23
C SER A 6 1.80 -3.18 11.81
N PRO A 7 1.29 -4.04 12.73
CA PRO A 7 0.27 -5.03 12.41
C PRO A 7 -0.99 -4.41 11.82
N HIS A 8 -1.39 -3.22 12.30
CA HIS A 8 -2.54 -2.51 11.78
C HIS A 8 -2.31 -2.03 10.34
N PHE A 9 -1.10 -1.52 10.06
CA PHE A 9 -0.72 -1.07 8.71
C PHE A 9 -0.67 -2.24 7.72
N LEU A 10 -0.03 -3.35 8.12
CA LEU A 10 0.02 -4.57 7.32
C LEU A 10 -1.38 -5.10 7.03
N ASN A 11 -2.25 -5.17 8.04
CA ASN A 11 -3.63 -5.63 7.88
C ASN A 11 -4.40 -4.75 6.89
N LYS A 12 -4.26 -3.42 6.98
CA LYS A 12 -4.97 -2.50 6.08
C LYS A 12 -4.53 -2.70 4.62
N ILE A 13 -3.23 -2.82 4.38
CA ILE A 13 -2.69 -3.04 3.02
C ILE A 13 -3.07 -4.43 2.51
N SER A 14 -2.84 -5.48 3.29
CA SER A 14 -3.08 -6.85 2.84
C SER A 14 -4.56 -7.09 2.55
N VAL A 15 -5.46 -6.62 3.41
CA VAL A 15 -6.90 -6.73 3.19
C VAL A 15 -7.34 -5.92 1.96
N HIS A 16 -6.81 -4.71 1.76
CA HIS A 16 -7.16 -3.90 0.59
C HIS A 16 -6.76 -4.59 -0.72
N ILE A 17 -5.51 -5.05 -0.81
CA ILE A 17 -5.00 -5.73 -2.00
C ILE A 17 -5.79 -7.02 -2.23
N THR A 18 -5.85 -7.91 -1.24
CA THR A 18 -6.51 -9.22 -1.39
C THR A 18 -7.99 -9.08 -1.75
N LYS A 19 -8.73 -8.12 -1.16
CA LYS A 19 -10.14 -7.90 -1.52
C LYS A 19 -10.34 -7.53 -2.99
N ASN A 20 -9.39 -6.81 -3.62
CA ASN A 20 -9.49 -6.45 -5.03
C ASN A 20 -9.25 -7.65 -5.98
N PHE A 21 -8.76 -8.77 -5.47
CA PHE A 21 -8.60 -10.02 -6.23
C PHE A 21 -9.69 -11.08 -5.93
N LEU A 22 -10.66 -10.75 -5.06
CA LEU A 22 -11.76 -11.64 -4.70
C LEU A 22 -13.08 -11.15 -5.30
N ASN A 23 -13.92 -12.07 -5.77
CA ASN A 23 -15.30 -11.78 -6.16
C ASN A 23 -16.21 -11.87 -4.94
N LEU A 24 -16.33 -10.77 -4.20
CA LEU A 24 -17.17 -10.69 -3.01
C LEU A 24 -18.60 -10.25 -3.38
N PRO A 25 -19.63 -11.10 -3.17
CA PRO A 25 -21.00 -10.72 -3.50
C PRO A 25 -21.48 -9.60 -2.57
N ASN A 26 -22.25 -8.65 -3.13
CA ASN A 26 -22.91 -7.56 -2.39
C ASN A 26 -21.97 -6.59 -1.66
N VAL A 27 -20.66 -6.59 -1.98
CA VAL A 27 -19.68 -5.67 -1.39
C VAL A 27 -18.97 -4.91 -2.49
N LYS A 28 -19.15 -3.59 -2.52
CA LYS A 28 -18.34 -2.72 -3.40
C LYS A 28 -16.95 -2.55 -2.81
N VAL A 29 -15.93 -3.07 -3.49
CA VAL A 29 -14.52 -2.96 -3.07
C VAL A 29 -13.91 -1.69 -3.66
N PRO A 30 -13.27 -0.82 -2.85
CA PRO A 30 -12.55 0.34 -3.36
C PRO A 30 -11.24 -0.08 -4.05
N LEU A 31 -10.99 0.44 -5.24
CA LEU A 31 -9.76 0.16 -5.99
C LEU A 31 -8.55 0.91 -5.42
N LEU A 32 -8.74 2.17 -5.01
CA LEU A 32 -7.67 3.03 -4.51
C LEU A 32 -7.63 3.06 -2.98
N LEU A 33 -6.43 2.95 -2.41
CA LEU A 33 -6.16 3.16 -0.99
C LEU A 33 -5.25 4.39 -0.81
N GLY A 34 -5.82 5.49 -0.29
CA GLY A 34 -5.03 6.66 0.09
C GLY A 34 -4.44 6.50 1.48
N ILE A 35 -3.10 6.51 1.59
CA ILE A 35 -2.38 6.45 2.87
C ILE A 35 -1.82 7.85 3.17
N HIS A 36 -2.36 8.50 4.20
CA HIS A 36 -1.93 9.84 4.62
C HIS A 36 -1.44 9.85 6.08
N GLY A 37 -0.79 10.93 6.49
CA GLY A 37 -0.22 11.10 7.83
C GLY A 37 1.01 11.99 7.82
N ARG A 38 1.55 12.31 8.98
CA ARG A 38 2.69 13.22 9.14
C ARG A 38 3.94 12.76 8.37
N LYS A 39 4.79 13.71 7.96
CA LYS A 39 6.10 13.40 7.37
C LYS A 39 6.98 12.74 8.42
N GLY A 40 7.78 11.75 8.03
CA GLY A 40 8.67 11.01 8.94
C GLY A 40 8.10 9.73 9.55
N GLU A 41 6.79 9.47 9.43
CA GLU A 41 6.11 8.28 10.00
C GLU A 41 6.39 6.96 9.24
N GLY A 42 7.31 6.96 8.27
CA GLY A 42 7.70 5.75 7.55
C GLY A 42 6.61 5.13 6.66
N LYS A 43 5.59 5.87 6.23
CA LYS A 43 4.46 5.35 5.42
C LYS A 43 4.92 4.55 4.19
N SER A 44 5.76 5.16 3.33
CA SER A 44 6.30 4.49 2.14
C SER A 44 7.16 3.29 2.48
N PHE A 45 7.98 3.40 3.53
CA PHE A 45 8.84 2.32 3.99
C PHE A 45 8.04 1.13 4.55
N GLN A 46 6.96 1.39 5.30
CA GLN A 46 6.05 0.34 5.76
C GLN A 46 5.33 -0.35 4.58
N CYS A 47 4.98 0.38 3.51
CA CYS A 47 4.46 -0.22 2.29
C CYS A 47 5.48 -1.18 1.66
N GLU A 48 6.73 -0.76 1.50
CA GLU A 48 7.80 -1.60 0.94
C GLU A 48 8.00 -2.89 1.75
N LEU A 49 8.03 -2.80 3.07
CA LEU A 49 8.14 -3.97 3.93
C LEU A 49 6.93 -4.90 3.80
N ALA A 50 5.71 -4.34 3.69
CA ALA A 50 4.49 -5.11 3.49
C ALA A 50 4.51 -5.84 2.14
N PHE A 51 4.87 -5.15 1.05
CA PHE A 51 4.96 -5.74 -0.29
C PHE A 51 6.02 -6.84 -0.36
N LYS A 52 7.20 -6.60 0.24
CA LYS A 52 8.25 -7.61 0.35
C LYS A 52 7.77 -8.83 1.13
N ARG A 53 7.04 -8.64 2.23
CA ARG A 53 6.48 -9.74 3.03
C ARG A 53 5.39 -10.52 2.28
N MET A 54 4.62 -9.85 1.42
CA MET A 54 3.56 -10.46 0.62
C MET A 54 4.08 -11.06 -0.71
N GLY A 55 5.33 -10.81 -1.09
CA GLY A 55 5.90 -11.30 -2.36
C GLY A 55 5.32 -10.61 -3.60
N ILE A 56 4.92 -9.33 -3.49
CA ILE A 56 4.27 -8.58 -4.57
C ILE A 56 5.29 -7.75 -5.35
N GLY A 57 5.26 -7.84 -6.68
CA GLY A 57 5.94 -6.91 -7.57
C GLY A 57 5.16 -5.59 -7.68
N VAL A 58 5.84 -4.46 -7.47
CA VAL A 58 5.19 -3.14 -7.40
C VAL A 58 5.76 -2.23 -8.49
N VAL A 59 4.85 -1.52 -9.17
CA VAL A 59 5.21 -0.42 -10.07
C VAL A 59 5.22 0.87 -9.25
N TYR A 60 6.39 1.49 -9.15
CA TYR A 60 6.57 2.74 -8.42
C TYR A 60 6.38 3.94 -9.34
N MET A 61 5.85 5.01 -8.77
CA MET A 61 5.72 6.30 -9.44
C MET A 61 5.97 7.39 -8.41
N SER A 62 6.85 8.34 -8.74
CA SER A 62 7.13 9.47 -7.86
C SER A 62 6.15 10.62 -8.13
N GLY A 63 5.82 11.40 -7.10
CA GLY A 63 5.01 12.61 -7.28
C GLY A 63 5.63 13.58 -8.29
N GLY A 64 6.96 13.73 -8.27
CA GLY A 64 7.68 14.58 -9.21
C GLY A 64 7.65 14.10 -10.67
N GLU A 65 7.41 12.82 -10.94
CA GLU A 65 7.18 12.32 -12.31
C GLU A 65 5.82 12.76 -12.85
N LEU A 66 4.82 12.88 -11.97
CA LEU A 66 3.46 13.31 -12.32
C LEU A 66 3.34 14.83 -12.48
N GLU A 67 4.20 15.58 -11.80
CA GLU A 67 4.15 17.05 -11.78
C GLU A 67 4.81 17.70 -12.99
N LYS A 68 5.56 16.96 -13.81
CA LYS A 68 6.19 17.52 -15.01
C LYS A 68 5.15 17.67 -16.12
N PRO A 69 4.79 18.91 -16.54
CA PRO A 69 4.04 19.08 -17.77
C PRO A 69 4.93 18.57 -18.92
N ARG A 70 4.31 17.84 -19.85
CA ARG A 70 4.94 17.48 -21.13
C ARG A 70 5.42 18.71 -21.89
#